data_AF-A0A1J9Q4A0-F1
#
_entry.id   AF-A0A1J9Q4A0-F1
#
_cell.length_a   1.000
_cell.length_b   1.000
_cell.length_c   1.000
_cell.angle_alpha   90.00
_cell.angle_beta   90.00
_cell.angle_gamma   90.00
#
_symmetry.space_group_name_H-M   'P 1'
#
loop_
_entity.id
_entity.type
_entity.pdbx_description
1 polymer ?
#
loop_
_entity_poly.entity_id
_entity_poly.type
_entity_poly.pdbx_seq_one_letter_code
_entity_poly.pdbx_strand_id
1 'polypeptide(L)'
;MFKNIGRIGIEMYLLFQHHTTLDILRHVSDDMDLFTITGTGWHFIKFLGPAIVVVGPDCRSERNPHQVMAGPTYQGIFPKITVLPPSVQHCIWMISVPPIYPRLESTEHLAQTIATGKKAVTGAYNVLGKVTSSVAGVVGAKNAVGSGFNSVKRAVGKSGLMGSVLNPFGEIELLDELRDQWTHDSKDLERTYLIRTLQGISHQKNIRMTFLSGAVNCCGAGLVHDPSHPTDHKTMYQIISSSVVNTPPPSYVMKLLHGGNKPLYIPANGQRLAPGAVTDTKEDMMEIFQTDVMGQPREHRKLMGRRNYVAIVGYDPDNVQSNYGLMSPSTPGMMSASSAFPKLSLAVDFLVQGEGAYGNVVKFGPVIVPSLDFGR
;
A
#
# COMPACT_ATOMS: atom_id res chain seq x y z
N MET A 1 -0.47 -3.51 -33.48
CA MET A 1 0.15 -2.54 -32.56
C MET A 1 -0.84 -1.39 -32.37
N PHE A 2 -1.46 -1.28 -31.20
CA PHE A 2 -2.43 -0.21 -30.92
C PHE A 2 -1.67 1.12 -30.78
N LYS A 3 -1.79 1.99 -31.79
CA LYS A 3 -1.28 3.37 -31.74
C LYS A 3 -2.37 4.27 -31.16
N ASN A 4 -1.99 5.32 -30.42
CA ASN A 4 -2.87 6.36 -29.86
C ASN A 4 -3.72 6.04 -28.61
N ILE A 5 -3.76 4.80 -28.10
CA ILE A 5 -4.50 4.50 -26.85
C ILE A 5 -4.01 5.36 -25.68
N GLY A 6 -2.69 5.54 -25.54
CA GLY A 6 -2.12 6.38 -24.48
C GLY A 6 -2.56 7.84 -24.56
N ARG A 7 -2.63 8.40 -25.78
CA ARG A 7 -3.09 9.78 -26.00
C ARG A 7 -4.54 9.95 -25.54
N ILE A 8 -5.44 9.05 -25.96
CA ILE A 8 -6.85 9.08 -25.55
C ILE A 8 -6.95 8.88 -24.03
N GLY A 9 -6.14 7.98 -23.46
CA GLY A 9 -6.08 7.78 -22.01
C GLY A 9 -5.71 9.05 -21.25
N ILE A 10 -4.73 9.82 -21.74
CA ILE A 10 -4.34 11.11 -21.16
C ILE A 10 -5.48 12.13 -21.29
N GLU A 11 -6.11 12.24 -22.46
CA GLU A 11 -7.25 13.15 -22.67
C GLU A 11 -8.40 12.85 -21.69
N MET A 12 -8.74 11.57 -21.49
CA MET A 12 -9.77 11.16 -20.54
C MET A 12 -9.33 11.35 -19.07
N TYR A 13 -8.06 11.11 -18.75
CA TYR A 13 -7.51 11.37 -17.42
C TYR A 13 -7.63 12.85 -17.05
N LEU A 14 -7.20 13.75 -17.94
CA LEU A 14 -7.31 15.19 -17.72
C LEU A 14 -8.76 15.63 -17.54
N LEU A 15 -9.66 15.12 -18.40
CA LEU A 15 -11.07 15.49 -18.37
C LEU A 15 -11.78 15.00 -17.10
N PHE A 16 -11.62 13.73 -16.73
CA PHE A 16 -12.41 13.12 -15.66
C PHE A 16 -11.76 13.17 -14.28
N GLN A 17 -10.43 13.19 -14.19
CA GLN A 17 -9.73 13.23 -12.90
C GLN A 17 -9.35 14.66 -12.49
N HIS A 18 -9.00 15.50 -13.47
CA HIS A 18 -8.55 16.87 -13.21
C HIS A 18 -9.51 17.95 -13.71
N HIS A 19 -10.62 17.58 -14.37
CA HIS A 19 -11.60 18.51 -14.92
C HIS A 19 -10.97 19.59 -15.81
N THR A 20 -9.95 19.23 -16.58
CA THR A 20 -9.18 20.14 -17.44
C THR A 20 -8.91 19.51 -18.82
N THR A 21 -8.31 20.27 -19.73
CA THR A 21 -7.90 19.81 -21.05
C THR A 21 -6.47 20.26 -21.37
N LEU A 22 -5.83 19.59 -22.33
CA LEU A 22 -4.51 20.01 -22.82
C LEU A 22 -4.50 21.47 -23.29
N ASP A 23 -5.59 21.93 -23.91
CA ASP A 23 -5.69 23.30 -24.38
C ASP A 23 -5.77 24.27 -23.20
N ILE A 24 -6.54 23.98 -22.16
CA ILE A 24 -6.58 24.84 -20.96
C ILE A 24 -5.20 24.90 -20.30
N LEU A 25 -4.53 23.76 -20.10
CA LEU A 25 -3.20 23.71 -19.46
C LEU A 25 -2.11 24.44 -20.25
N ARG A 26 -2.27 24.58 -21.57
CA ARG A 26 -1.35 25.39 -22.40
C ARG A 26 -1.55 26.90 -22.21
N HIS A 27 -2.78 27.32 -21.89
CA HIS A 27 -3.13 28.74 -21.74
C HIS A 27 -3.11 29.22 -20.28
N VAL A 28 -3.20 28.29 -19.33
CA VAL A 28 -3.16 28.54 -17.89
C VAL A 28 -2.04 27.69 -17.29
N SER A 29 -0.86 28.30 -17.11
CA SER A 29 0.26 27.66 -16.42
C SER A 29 0.22 28.04 -14.93
N ASP A 30 -0.22 27.12 -14.09
CA ASP A 30 0.08 27.16 -12.65
C ASP A 30 0.98 25.98 -12.30
N ASP A 31 2.05 26.27 -11.58
CA ASP A 31 3.13 25.34 -11.24
C ASP A 31 2.76 24.34 -10.14
N MET A 32 1.57 24.49 -9.55
CA MET A 32 1.10 23.70 -8.42
C MET A 32 -0.10 22.81 -8.76
N ASP A 33 -1.05 23.26 -9.58
CA ASP A 33 -2.29 22.49 -9.81
C ASP A 33 -2.08 21.25 -10.68
N LEU A 34 -1.45 21.40 -11.85
CA LEU A 34 -1.09 20.28 -12.72
C LEU A 34 0.02 20.67 -13.71
N PHE A 35 1.16 19.98 -13.65
CA PHE A 35 2.35 20.33 -14.44
C PHE A 35 3.07 19.11 -15.00
N THR A 36 3.95 19.35 -15.98
CA THR A 36 4.82 18.34 -16.57
C THR A 36 6.28 18.72 -16.41
N ILE A 37 7.17 17.73 -16.28
CA ILE A 37 8.63 17.94 -16.17
C ILE A 37 9.33 17.44 -17.43
N THR A 38 9.07 16.20 -17.83
CA THR A 38 9.66 15.58 -19.02
C THR A 38 8.76 15.67 -20.26
N GLY A 39 7.55 16.20 -20.11
CA GLY A 39 6.53 16.21 -21.17
C GLY A 39 5.78 14.88 -21.33
N THR A 40 6.11 13.85 -20.55
CA THR A 40 5.52 12.51 -20.69
C THR A 40 4.44 12.21 -19.67
N GLY A 41 4.53 12.78 -18.45
CA GLY A 41 3.58 12.59 -17.37
C GLY A 41 3.05 13.89 -16.78
N TRP A 42 2.01 13.76 -15.96
CA TRP A 42 1.33 14.87 -15.28
C TRP A 42 1.40 14.73 -13.77
N HIS A 43 1.94 15.74 -13.10
CA HIS A 43 2.18 15.76 -11.66
C HIS A 43 1.41 16.92 -11.02
N PHE A 44 1.07 16.81 -9.75
CA PHE A 44 0.42 17.90 -9.02
C PHE A 44 0.95 18.05 -7.60
N ILE A 45 0.80 19.27 -7.04
CA ILE A 45 1.04 19.58 -5.63
C ILE A 45 -0.14 20.41 -5.14
N LYS A 46 -1.02 19.79 -4.35
CA LYS A 46 -2.26 20.42 -3.88
C LYS A 46 -2.26 20.60 -2.37
N PHE A 47 -2.69 21.77 -1.91
CA PHE A 47 -2.80 22.07 -0.48
C PHE A 47 -4.15 21.60 0.07
N LEU A 48 -4.12 20.90 1.20
CA LEU A 48 -5.29 20.55 2.00
C LEU A 48 -5.26 21.41 3.27
N GLY A 49 -5.51 22.70 3.10
CA GLY A 49 -5.29 23.70 4.14
C GLY A 49 -3.82 24.12 4.28
N PRO A 50 -3.46 24.91 5.29
CA PRO A 50 -2.14 25.55 5.40
C PRO A 50 -1.01 24.59 5.84
N ALA A 51 -1.36 23.44 6.43
CA ALA A 51 -0.41 22.55 7.10
C ALA A 51 -0.20 21.19 6.40
N ILE A 52 -1.06 20.83 5.43
CA ILE A 52 -1.00 19.56 4.72
C ILE A 52 -0.90 19.83 3.23
N VAL A 53 0.06 19.18 2.58
CA VAL A 53 0.19 19.15 1.12
C VAL A 53 0.14 17.72 0.61
N VAL A 54 -0.45 17.52 -0.57
CA VAL A 54 -0.46 16.25 -1.30
C VAL A 54 0.33 16.42 -2.59
N VAL A 55 1.35 15.59 -2.76
CA VAL A 55 2.16 15.51 -3.97
C VAL A 55 1.74 14.25 -4.73
N GLY A 56 1.18 14.42 -5.93
CA GLY A 56 0.76 13.32 -6.78
C GLY A 56 1.61 13.25 -8.04
N PRO A 57 2.72 12.49 -8.04
CA PRO A 57 3.49 12.29 -9.26
C PRO A 57 2.88 11.19 -10.14
N ASP A 58 3.00 11.35 -11.46
CA ASP A 58 2.69 10.27 -12.41
C ASP A 58 3.72 9.13 -12.33
N CYS A 59 3.31 8.02 -11.71
CA CYS A 59 4.10 6.79 -11.61
C CYS A 59 3.78 5.77 -12.74
N ARG A 60 3.09 6.18 -13.80
CA ARG A 60 2.70 5.31 -14.92
C ARG A 60 3.43 5.67 -16.20
N SER A 61 3.50 6.95 -16.56
CA SER A 61 3.96 7.37 -17.89
C SER A 61 5.44 7.07 -18.16
N GLU A 62 6.27 7.06 -17.12
CA GLU A 62 7.72 6.82 -17.22
C GLU A 62 8.18 5.45 -16.69
N ARG A 63 7.21 4.61 -16.27
CA ARG A 63 7.49 3.32 -15.65
C ARG A 63 7.94 2.28 -16.67
N ASN A 64 8.97 1.53 -16.30
CA ASN A 64 9.48 0.39 -17.04
C ASN A 64 10.03 -0.69 -16.07
N PRO A 65 10.57 -1.82 -16.55
CA PRO A 65 11.07 -2.88 -15.67
C PRO A 65 12.16 -2.46 -14.67
N HIS A 66 12.86 -1.35 -14.90
CA HIS A 66 14.00 -0.89 -14.08
C HIS A 66 13.75 0.43 -13.33
N GLN A 67 12.67 1.15 -13.63
CA GLN A 67 12.33 2.39 -12.92
C GLN A 67 10.82 2.62 -12.88
N VAL A 68 10.35 3.40 -11.90
CA VAL A 68 8.96 3.88 -11.82
C VAL A 68 8.85 5.30 -12.38
N MET A 69 9.77 6.19 -12.03
CA MET A 69 9.84 7.56 -12.54
C MET A 69 11.25 7.89 -13.04
N ALA A 70 11.35 8.77 -14.03
CA ALA A 70 12.64 9.18 -14.57
C ALA A 70 13.39 10.07 -13.57
N GLY A 71 14.73 10.03 -13.61
CA GLY A 71 15.59 10.90 -12.81
C GLY A 71 15.20 12.39 -12.89
N PRO A 72 14.99 12.98 -14.09
CA PRO A 72 14.54 14.36 -14.22
C PRO A 72 13.22 14.68 -13.51
N THR A 73 12.27 13.74 -13.46
CA THR A 73 11.01 13.90 -12.74
C THR A 73 11.24 14.09 -11.24
N TYR A 74 12.12 13.29 -10.64
CA TYR A 74 12.53 13.53 -9.25
C TYR A 74 13.19 14.90 -9.06
N GLN A 75 14.10 15.28 -9.97
CA GLN A 75 14.78 16.58 -9.93
C GLN A 75 13.84 17.77 -10.15
N GLY A 76 12.71 17.60 -10.82
CA GLY A 76 11.72 18.66 -10.97
C GLY A 76 10.74 18.76 -9.81
N ILE A 77 10.42 17.64 -9.13
CA ILE A 77 9.48 17.62 -8.02
C ILE A 77 10.14 18.00 -6.69
N PHE A 78 11.33 17.47 -6.39
CA PHE A 78 11.97 17.70 -5.09
C PHE A 78 12.20 19.20 -4.79
N PRO A 79 12.68 20.04 -5.73
CA PRO A 79 12.80 21.48 -5.49
C PRO A 79 11.47 22.18 -5.21
N LYS A 80 10.37 21.74 -5.83
CA LYS A 80 9.03 22.28 -5.54
C LYS A 80 8.62 21.98 -4.09
N ILE A 81 9.09 20.88 -3.51
CA ILE A 81 8.82 20.50 -2.12
C ILE A 81 9.73 21.26 -1.14
N THR A 82 10.98 21.51 -1.50
CA THR A 82 11.90 22.29 -0.64
C THR A 82 11.50 23.76 -0.50
N VAL A 83 10.76 24.31 -1.45
CA VAL A 83 10.24 25.69 -1.38
C VAL A 83 8.83 25.80 -0.77
N LEU A 84 8.27 24.70 -0.26
CA LEU A 84 6.96 24.75 0.41
C LEU A 84 6.95 25.74 1.58
N PRO A 85 5.79 26.39 1.84
CA PRO A 85 5.63 27.33 2.95
C PRO A 85 6.00 26.70 4.30
N PRO A 86 6.55 27.47 5.24
CA PRO A 86 6.93 26.98 6.57
C PRO A 86 5.73 26.56 7.44
N SER A 87 4.51 26.87 7.02
CA SER A 87 3.28 26.40 7.67
C SER A 87 3.01 24.92 7.41
N VAL A 88 3.57 24.34 6.35
CA VAL A 88 3.38 22.93 5.98
C VAL A 88 4.10 22.04 6.98
N GLN A 89 3.37 21.11 7.60
CA GLN A 89 3.88 20.14 8.56
C GLN A 89 3.86 18.71 8.02
N HIS A 90 2.96 18.42 7.07
CA HIS A 90 2.79 17.09 6.46
C HIS A 90 2.83 17.18 4.94
N CYS A 91 3.63 16.30 4.33
CA CYS A 91 3.67 16.11 2.89
C CYS A 91 3.30 14.65 2.56
N ILE A 92 2.12 14.48 1.97
CA ILE A 92 1.58 13.19 1.57
C ILE A 92 1.93 12.93 0.10
N TRP A 93 2.76 11.94 -0.14
CA TRP A 93 3.11 11.45 -1.46
C TRP A 93 2.10 10.41 -1.91
N MET A 94 1.21 10.81 -2.82
CA MET A 94 0.21 9.95 -3.42
C MET A 94 0.83 9.22 -4.63
N ILE A 95 1.34 8.02 -4.39
CA ILE A 95 2.08 7.20 -5.37
C ILE A 95 1.37 5.87 -5.61
N SER A 96 1.47 5.32 -6.83
CA SER A 96 0.64 4.17 -7.22
C SER A 96 0.99 2.89 -6.45
N VAL A 97 2.28 2.55 -6.36
CA VAL A 97 2.80 1.35 -5.71
C VAL A 97 3.57 1.72 -4.43
N PRO A 98 3.48 0.93 -3.35
CA PRO A 98 4.15 1.23 -2.08
C PRO A 98 5.68 1.03 -2.17
N PRO A 99 6.49 2.01 -1.75
CA PRO A 99 7.91 1.80 -1.50
C PRO A 99 8.16 0.92 -0.28
N ILE A 100 7.25 0.86 0.69
CA ILE A 100 7.38 0.03 1.89
C ILE A 100 6.32 -1.05 1.84
N TYR A 101 6.73 -2.30 1.60
CA TYR A 101 5.82 -3.41 1.39
C TYR A 101 6.54 -4.75 1.61
N PRO A 102 5.85 -5.80 2.09
CA PRO A 102 6.48 -7.11 2.21
C PRO A 102 7.03 -7.61 0.89
N ARG A 103 8.26 -8.13 0.95
CA ARG A 103 8.94 -8.73 -0.20
C ARG A 103 8.69 -10.23 -0.22
N LEU A 104 8.56 -10.81 -1.41
CA LEU A 104 8.63 -12.26 -1.54
C LEU A 104 10.10 -12.69 -1.47
N GLU A 105 10.47 -13.36 -0.40
CA GLU A 105 11.79 -13.96 -0.28
C GLU A 105 11.84 -15.26 -1.11
N SER A 106 12.68 -15.29 -2.13
CA SER A 106 12.99 -16.44 -3.01
C SER A 106 11.82 -17.02 -3.83
N THR A 107 12.06 -17.16 -5.14
CA THR A 107 11.23 -17.95 -6.07
C THR A 107 11.04 -19.40 -5.60
N GLU A 108 11.94 -19.91 -4.75
CA GLU A 108 11.85 -21.25 -4.17
C GLU A 108 10.71 -21.39 -3.17
N HIS A 109 10.44 -20.37 -2.33
CA HIS A 109 9.30 -20.38 -1.41
C HIS A 109 7.97 -20.26 -2.16
N LEU A 110 7.95 -19.47 -3.25
CA LEU A 110 6.82 -19.42 -4.17
C LEU A 110 6.61 -20.80 -4.82
N ALA A 111 7.65 -21.41 -5.38
CA ALA A 111 7.57 -22.74 -6.01
C ALA A 111 7.17 -23.85 -5.02
N GLN A 112 7.69 -23.84 -3.79
CA GLN A 112 7.32 -24.80 -2.74
C GLN A 112 5.87 -24.61 -2.28
N THR A 113 5.41 -23.37 -2.16
CA THR A 113 4.02 -23.07 -1.78
C THR A 113 3.05 -23.46 -2.90
N ILE A 114 3.42 -23.22 -4.16
CA ILE A 114 2.69 -23.71 -5.34
C ILE A 114 2.64 -25.24 -5.35
N ALA A 115 3.78 -25.91 -5.13
CA ALA A 115 3.85 -27.37 -5.10
C ALA A 115 3.03 -27.96 -3.94
N THR A 116 3.02 -27.31 -2.78
CA THR A 116 2.24 -27.72 -1.60
C THR A 116 0.75 -27.51 -1.83
N GLY A 117 0.34 -26.37 -2.42
CA GLY A 117 -1.04 -26.11 -2.83
C GLY A 117 -1.55 -27.14 -3.83
N LYS A 118 -0.75 -27.44 -4.86
CA LYS A 118 -1.07 -28.47 -5.86
C LYS A 118 -1.20 -29.86 -5.23
N LYS A 119 -0.31 -30.22 -4.29
CA LYS A 119 -0.37 -31.48 -3.54
C LYS A 119 -1.60 -31.55 -2.64
N ALA A 120 -1.99 -30.47 -1.96
CA ALA A 120 -3.17 -30.44 -1.11
C ALA A 120 -4.47 -30.64 -1.90
N VAL A 121 -4.62 -29.98 -3.05
CA VAL A 121 -5.78 -30.15 -3.95
C VAL A 121 -5.83 -31.58 -4.51
N THR A 122 -4.69 -32.11 -4.95
CA THR A 122 -4.59 -33.48 -5.47
C THR A 122 -4.83 -34.52 -4.38
N GLY A 123 -4.35 -34.27 -3.16
CA GLY A 123 -4.56 -35.11 -1.98
C GLY A 123 -6.02 -35.15 -1.55
N ALA A 124 -6.70 -33.99 -1.51
CA ALA A 124 -8.14 -33.92 -1.27
C ALA A 124 -8.93 -34.69 -2.34
N TYR A 125 -8.55 -34.59 -3.61
CA TYR A 125 -9.17 -35.35 -4.71
C TYR A 125 -8.99 -36.88 -4.52
N ASN A 126 -7.79 -37.32 -4.12
CA ASN A 126 -7.49 -38.73 -3.90
C ASN A 126 -8.17 -39.31 -2.65
N VAL A 127 -8.31 -38.53 -1.57
CA VAL A 127 -9.03 -38.96 -0.36
C VAL A 127 -10.53 -39.00 -0.62
N LEU A 128 -11.10 -38.00 -1.32
CA LEU A 128 -12.51 -38.02 -1.73
C LEU A 128 -12.80 -39.22 -2.64
N GLY A 129 -11.89 -39.51 -3.58
CA GLY A 129 -11.94 -40.69 -4.44
C GLY A 129 -11.90 -42.00 -3.63
N LYS A 130 -11.02 -42.12 -2.64
CA LYS A 130 -10.89 -43.32 -1.78
C LYS A 130 -12.07 -43.52 -0.84
N VAL A 131 -12.62 -42.46 -0.25
CA VAL A 131 -13.79 -42.57 0.63
C VAL A 131 -15.03 -42.97 -0.16
N THR A 132 -15.17 -42.53 -1.42
CA THR A 132 -16.26 -42.98 -2.30
C THR A 132 -16.07 -44.39 -2.86
N SER A 133 -14.83 -44.87 -3.02
CA SER A 133 -14.57 -46.24 -3.50
C SER A 133 -14.73 -47.30 -2.40
N SER A 134 -14.58 -46.93 -1.12
CA SER A 134 -14.85 -47.85 0.00
C SER A 134 -16.34 -48.16 0.19
N VAL A 135 -17.25 -47.30 -0.28
CA VAL A 135 -18.71 -47.57 -0.25
C VAL A 135 -19.17 -48.40 -1.46
N ALA A 136 -18.35 -48.51 -2.51
CA ALA A 136 -18.64 -49.31 -3.69
C ALA A 136 -18.39 -50.82 -3.48
N GLY A 137 -17.75 -51.21 -2.38
CA GLY A 137 -17.34 -52.60 -2.13
C GLY A 137 -18.36 -53.51 -1.46
N VAL A 138 -19.47 -52.99 -0.90
CA VAL A 138 -20.36 -53.82 -0.04
C VAL A 138 -21.81 -53.91 -0.53
N VAL A 139 -22.29 -53.07 -1.44
CA VAL A 139 -23.67 -53.20 -1.95
C VAL A 139 -23.71 -52.95 -3.46
N GLY A 140 -24.05 -54.00 -4.20
CA GLY A 140 -24.19 -53.98 -5.66
C GLY A 140 -25.34 -53.09 -6.14
N ALA A 141 -25.10 -51.79 -6.23
CA ALA A 141 -26.04 -50.81 -6.78
C ALA A 141 -25.35 -49.90 -7.82
N LYS A 142 -25.16 -50.42 -9.04
CA LYS A 142 -24.55 -49.69 -10.17
C LYS A 142 -25.28 -48.41 -10.60
N ASN A 143 -26.54 -48.22 -10.20
CA ASN A 143 -27.37 -47.09 -10.67
C ASN A 143 -27.48 -45.91 -9.68
N ALA A 144 -27.07 -46.07 -8.41
CA ALA A 144 -27.11 -44.97 -7.42
C ALA A 144 -25.82 -44.11 -7.41
N VAL A 145 -24.74 -44.61 -7.99
CA VAL A 145 -23.42 -43.94 -8.00
C VAL A 145 -23.34 -42.84 -9.08
N GLY A 146 -24.14 -42.95 -10.16
CA GLY A 146 -24.13 -41.99 -11.26
C GLY A 146 -24.77 -40.63 -10.93
N SER A 147 -25.80 -40.59 -10.08
CA SER A 147 -26.51 -39.35 -9.74
C SER A 147 -25.79 -38.55 -8.64
N GLY A 148 -25.19 -39.24 -7.65
CA GLY A 148 -24.35 -38.63 -6.63
C GLY A 148 -23.09 -38.00 -7.21
N PHE A 149 -22.43 -38.68 -8.16
CA PHE A 149 -21.22 -38.19 -8.81
C PHE A 149 -21.47 -36.96 -9.70
N ASN A 150 -22.61 -36.89 -10.40
CA ASN A 150 -23.00 -35.71 -11.18
C ASN A 150 -23.43 -34.53 -10.30
N SER A 151 -24.01 -34.80 -9.13
CA SER A 151 -24.41 -33.76 -8.17
C SER A 151 -23.20 -33.16 -7.46
N VAL A 152 -22.19 -33.98 -7.10
CA VAL A 152 -20.91 -33.50 -6.54
C VAL A 152 -20.07 -32.82 -7.61
N LYS A 153 -20.01 -33.34 -8.86
CA LYS A 153 -19.38 -32.61 -9.98
C LYS A 153 -20.03 -31.26 -10.27
N ARG A 154 -21.37 -31.15 -10.17
CA ARG A 154 -22.07 -29.87 -10.34
C ARG A 154 -21.92 -28.94 -9.14
N ALA A 155 -21.89 -29.45 -7.90
CA ALA A 155 -21.69 -28.65 -6.69
C ALA A 155 -20.25 -28.14 -6.56
N VAL A 156 -19.25 -28.97 -6.89
CA VAL A 156 -17.83 -28.60 -6.88
C VAL A 156 -17.46 -27.77 -8.11
N GLY A 157 -18.07 -28.06 -9.27
CA GLY A 157 -17.92 -27.26 -10.50
C GLY A 157 -18.57 -25.87 -10.44
N LYS A 158 -19.57 -25.66 -9.57
CA LYS A 158 -20.16 -24.34 -9.30
C LYS A 158 -19.51 -23.59 -8.13
N SER A 159 -18.66 -24.23 -7.32
CA SER A 159 -18.03 -23.60 -6.14
C SER A 159 -16.73 -22.84 -6.43
N GLY A 160 -16.31 -22.70 -7.70
CA GLY A 160 -15.15 -21.86 -8.09
C GLY A 160 -13.76 -22.30 -7.58
N LEU A 161 -13.70 -23.27 -6.66
CA LEU A 161 -12.50 -23.73 -5.98
C LEU A 161 -11.52 -24.52 -6.85
N MET A 162 -11.97 -25.10 -7.97
CA MET A 162 -11.12 -25.92 -8.84
C MET A 162 -10.42 -25.11 -9.95
N GLY A 163 -10.90 -23.91 -10.28
CA GLY A 163 -10.32 -23.03 -11.30
C GLY A 163 -9.32 -22.00 -10.76
N SER A 164 -9.41 -21.65 -9.47
CA SER A 164 -8.61 -20.57 -8.88
C SER A 164 -7.15 -20.97 -8.56
N VAL A 165 -6.84 -22.26 -8.42
CA VAL A 165 -5.52 -22.74 -7.96
C VAL A 165 -4.67 -23.33 -9.10
N LEU A 166 -5.21 -23.42 -10.32
CA LEU A 166 -4.55 -24.06 -11.48
C LEU A 166 -4.47 -23.15 -12.70
N ASN A 167 -4.54 -21.82 -12.55
CA ASN A 167 -4.41 -20.91 -13.68
C ASN A 167 -2.95 -20.47 -13.88
N PRO A 168 -2.14 -21.11 -14.75
CA PRO A 168 -0.76 -20.70 -15.02
C PRO A 168 -0.65 -19.25 -15.51
N PHE A 169 -1.74 -18.67 -16.04
CA PHE A 169 -1.81 -17.27 -16.44
C PHE A 169 -1.88 -16.29 -15.26
N GLY A 170 -2.48 -16.68 -14.12
CA GLY A 170 -2.51 -15.84 -12.92
C GLY A 170 -1.17 -15.75 -12.18
N GLU A 171 -0.31 -16.74 -12.37
CA GLU A 171 1.04 -16.77 -11.79
C GLU A 171 1.99 -15.80 -12.53
N ILE A 172 1.85 -15.70 -13.86
CA ILE A 172 2.60 -14.75 -14.68
C ILE A 172 2.19 -13.31 -14.33
N GLU A 173 0.88 -13.06 -14.15
CA GLU A 173 0.34 -11.76 -13.75
C GLU A 173 0.89 -11.31 -12.39
N LEU A 174 0.93 -12.19 -11.39
CA LEU A 174 1.51 -11.89 -10.08
C LEU A 174 3.00 -11.53 -10.16
N LEU A 175 3.79 -12.27 -10.94
CA LEU A 175 5.23 -11.99 -11.10
C LEU A 175 5.48 -10.67 -11.81
N ASP A 176 4.68 -10.35 -12.83
CA ASP A 176 4.76 -9.06 -13.52
C ASP A 176 4.33 -7.90 -12.59
N GLU A 177 3.27 -8.08 -11.78
CA GLU A 177 2.86 -7.10 -10.77
C GLU A 177 3.94 -6.86 -9.71
N LEU A 178 4.62 -7.92 -9.25
CA LEU A 178 5.73 -7.82 -8.29
C LEU A 178 6.93 -7.10 -8.90
N ARG A 179 7.25 -7.37 -10.17
CA ARG A 179 8.32 -6.69 -10.89
C ARG A 179 8.05 -5.20 -11.02
N ASP A 180 6.79 -4.78 -11.05
CA ASP A 180 6.37 -3.37 -11.15
C ASP A 180 6.52 -2.58 -9.83
N GLN A 181 6.73 -3.26 -8.70
CA GLN A 181 6.84 -2.61 -7.38
C GLN A 181 8.21 -1.98 -7.14
N TRP A 182 8.27 -0.87 -6.37
CA TRP A 182 9.54 -0.27 -5.94
C TRP A 182 10.41 -1.23 -5.12
N THR A 183 9.80 -2.20 -4.44
CA THR A 183 10.47 -3.21 -3.62
C THR A 183 11.24 -4.26 -4.42
N HIS A 184 11.05 -4.30 -5.74
CA HIS A 184 11.81 -5.18 -6.63
C HIS A 184 13.26 -4.71 -6.79
N ASP A 185 14.21 -5.65 -6.81
CA ASP A 185 15.66 -5.38 -6.82
C ASP A 185 16.12 -4.50 -7.99
N SER A 186 15.42 -4.53 -9.13
CA SER A 186 15.74 -3.67 -10.27
C SER A 186 15.56 -2.17 -10.00
N LYS A 187 14.78 -1.81 -8.98
CA LYS A 187 14.42 -0.44 -8.59
C LYS A 187 15.00 -0.02 -7.24
N ASP A 188 15.83 -0.85 -6.62
CA ASP A 188 16.34 -0.61 -5.26
C ASP A 188 17.13 0.71 -5.15
N LEU A 189 17.89 1.08 -6.19
CA LEU A 189 18.59 2.36 -6.26
C LEU A 189 17.64 3.55 -6.36
N GLU A 190 16.60 3.45 -7.19
CA GLU A 190 15.58 4.49 -7.34
C GLU A 190 14.78 4.66 -6.03
N ARG A 191 14.35 3.54 -5.44
CA ARG A 191 13.64 3.50 -4.16
C ARG A 191 14.48 4.14 -3.05
N THR A 192 15.75 3.77 -2.96
CA THR A 192 16.70 4.36 -1.99
C THR A 192 16.84 5.86 -2.23
N TYR A 193 16.98 6.27 -3.49
CA TYR A 193 17.09 7.68 -3.85
C TYR A 193 15.84 8.49 -3.44
N LEU A 194 14.64 7.95 -3.66
CA LEU A 194 13.39 8.55 -3.21
C LEU A 194 13.37 8.71 -1.68
N ILE A 195 13.59 7.62 -0.95
CA ILE A 195 13.53 7.60 0.52
C ILE A 195 14.57 8.54 1.12
N ARG A 196 15.85 8.41 0.75
CA ARG A 196 16.94 9.18 1.34
C ARG A 196 16.87 10.65 1.01
N THR A 197 16.51 11.00 -0.24
CA THR A 197 16.30 12.41 -0.60
C THR A 197 15.17 13.02 0.22
N LEU A 198 14.06 12.30 0.42
CA LEU A 198 12.96 12.79 1.23
C LEU A 198 13.28 12.90 2.71
N GLN A 199 14.08 11.99 3.27
CA GLN A 199 14.60 12.14 4.64
C GLN A 199 15.46 13.41 4.77
N GLY A 200 16.24 13.77 3.74
CA GLY A 200 17.01 15.01 3.71
C GLY A 200 16.14 16.27 3.64
N ILE A 201 15.09 16.25 2.81
CA ILE A 201 14.12 17.36 2.73
C ILE A 201 13.34 17.50 4.05
N SER A 202 12.91 16.37 4.62
CA SER A 202 12.25 16.27 5.92
C SER A 202 13.07 16.95 7.02
N HIS A 203 14.38 16.66 7.08
CA HIS A 203 15.31 17.31 8.01
C HIS A 203 15.43 18.82 7.80
N GLN A 204 15.58 19.26 6.55
CA GLN A 204 15.79 20.68 6.24
C GLN A 204 14.54 21.54 6.46
N LYS A 205 13.35 20.95 6.26
CA LYS A 205 12.08 21.67 6.25
C LYS A 205 11.20 21.38 7.46
N ASN A 206 11.56 20.40 8.30
CA ASN A 206 10.74 19.89 9.40
C ASN A 206 9.34 19.44 8.91
N ILE A 207 9.28 18.76 7.76
CA ILE A 207 8.03 18.28 7.15
C ILE A 207 7.97 16.76 7.23
N ARG A 208 6.93 16.22 7.87
CA ARG A 208 6.72 14.78 7.96
C ARG A 208 6.28 14.25 6.59
N MET A 209 7.06 13.31 6.05
CA MET A 209 6.73 12.63 4.80
C MET A 209 5.88 11.39 5.06
N THR A 210 4.81 11.23 4.28
CA THR A 210 3.93 10.06 4.31
C THR A 210 3.64 9.59 2.89
N PHE A 211 3.77 8.30 2.61
CA PHE A 211 3.35 7.70 1.36
C PHE A 211 1.92 7.18 1.48
N LEU A 212 1.06 7.57 0.54
CA LEU A 212 -0.27 7.00 0.34
C LEU A 212 -0.26 6.23 -0.99
N SER A 213 -0.58 4.95 -0.95
CA SER A 213 -0.53 4.06 -2.13
C SER A 213 -1.66 3.03 -2.16
N GLY A 214 -1.78 2.27 -3.26
CA GLY A 214 -2.90 1.33 -3.36
C GLY A 214 -2.92 0.27 -4.46
N ALA A 215 -1.98 0.25 -5.40
CA ALA A 215 -1.98 -0.68 -6.53
C ALA A 215 -1.51 -2.12 -6.18
N VAL A 216 -1.76 -2.58 -4.95
CA VAL A 216 -1.42 -3.94 -4.45
C VAL A 216 -2.65 -4.71 -3.95
N ASN A 217 -3.85 -4.17 -4.16
CA ASN A 217 -5.15 -4.80 -3.90
C ASN A 217 -5.42 -5.25 -2.44
N CYS A 218 -4.56 -4.88 -1.49
CA CYS A 218 -4.74 -5.08 -0.06
C CYS A 218 -4.46 -3.78 0.70
N CYS A 219 -4.81 -3.75 1.98
CA CYS A 219 -4.49 -2.63 2.85
C CYS A 219 -3.52 -3.00 3.96
N GLY A 220 -2.82 -1.98 4.47
CA GLY A 220 -1.88 -2.09 5.56
C GLY A 220 -1.11 -0.80 5.77
N ALA A 221 -0.22 -0.83 6.77
CA ALA A 221 0.65 0.29 7.08
C ALA A 221 2.07 -0.21 7.34
N GLY A 222 3.05 0.63 7.03
CA GLY A 222 4.46 0.39 7.31
C GLY A 222 5.16 1.71 7.57
N LEU A 223 6.45 1.63 7.86
CA LEU A 223 7.30 2.80 8.03
C LEU A 223 8.75 2.47 7.73
N VAL A 224 9.50 3.51 7.41
CA VAL A 224 10.96 3.53 7.60
C VAL A 224 11.29 4.46 8.74
N HIS A 225 12.28 4.13 9.57
CA HIS A 225 12.71 4.97 10.69
C HIS A 225 14.14 4.65 11.14
N ASP A 226 14.75 5.55 11.90
CA ASP A 226 15.95 5.22 12.69
C ASP A 226 15.52 4.46 13.95
N PRO A 227 15.99 3.23 14.20
CA PRO A 227 15.65 2.50 15.43
C PRO A 227 16.08 3.22 16.71
N SER A 228 17.11 4.05 16.64
CA SER A 228 17.62 4.81 17.79
C SER A 228 16.82 6.08 18.03
N HIS A 229 16.20 6.63 16.98
CA HIS A 229 15.44 7.88 17.02
C HIS A 229 14.12 7.76 16.22
N PRO A 230 13.16 6.94 16.66
CA PRO A 230 11.96 6.57 15.89
C PRO A 230 10.96 7.72 15.65
N THR A 231 11.24 8.92 16.14
CA THR A 231 10.41 10.12 15.96
C THR A 231 11.05 11.18 15.06
N ASP A 232 12.30 10.97 14.65
CA ASP A 232 13.12 11.93 13.91
C ASP A 232 12.63 12.14 12.46
N HIS A 233 13.31 13.01 11.73
CA HIS A 233 13.05 13.29 10.32
C HIS A 233 13.16 12.08 9.38
N LYS A 234 13.85 11.00 9.78
CA LYS A 234 14.00 9.79 8.97
C LYS A 234 12.73 8.94 8.97
N THR A 235 11.88 9.14 9.97
CA THR A 235 10.62 8.42 10.10
C THR A 235 9.65 8.83 8.99
N MET A 236 9.25 7.90 8.14
CA MET A 236 8.27 8.13 7.08
C MET A 236 7.26 7.00 7.07
N TYR A 237 5.99 7.34 7.01
CA TYR A 237 4.90 6.39 7.08
C TYR A 237 4.47 5.95 5.70
N GLN A 238 4.08 4.69 5.56
CA GLN A 238 3.40 4.15 4.40
C GLN A 238 2.00 3.75 4.79
N ILE A 239 1.02 4.30 4.11
CA ILE A 239 -0.39 3.92 4.17
C ILE A 239 -0.75 3.25 2.85
N ILE A 240 -1.27 2.03 2.91
CA ILE A 240 -1.68 1.25 1.74
C ILE A 240 -3.18 1.07 1.80
N SER A 241 -3.91 1.62 0.84
CA SER A 241 -5.34 1.40 0.69
C SER A 241 -5.61 0.67 -0.61
N SER A 242 -6.32 -0.46 -0.55
CA SER A 242 -6.70 -1.21 -1.74
C SER A 242 -7.59 -0.37 -2.67
N SER A 243 -7.56 -0.67 -3.97
CA SER A 243 -8.54 -0.11 -4.88
C SER A 243 -9.91 -0.74 -4.63
N VAL A 244 -10.96 0.10 -4.57
CA VAL A 244 -12.32 -0.35 -4.26
C VAL A 244 -12.88 -1.29 -5.34
N VAL A 245 -12.39 -1.18 -6.58
CA VAL A 245 -12.89 -1.93 -7.72
C VAL A 245 -12.21 -3.28 -7.91
N ASN A 246 -10.93 -3.42 -7.52
CA ASN A 246 -10.19 -4.65 -7.78
C ASN A 246 -10.61 -5.78 -6.83
N THR A 247 -10.39 -7.00 -7.30
CA THR A 247 -10.53 -8.21 -6.48
C THR A 247 -9.33 -8.29 -5.53
N PRO A 248 -9.55 -8.54 -4.23
CA PRO A 248 -8.44 -8.75 -3.29
C PRO A 248 -7.52 -9.91 -3.69
N PRO A 249 -6.24 -9.89 -3.30
CA PRO A 249 -5.31 -10.98 -3.58
C PRO A 249 -5.80 -12.29 -2.97
N PRO A 250 -5.57 -13.43 -3.65
CA PRO A 250 -5.88 -14.74 -3.09
C PRO A 250 -5.21 -14.98 -1.73
N SER A 251 -5.86 -15.74 -0.85
CA SER A 251 -5.37 -15.97 0.52
C SER A 251 -3.96 -16.55 0.58
N TYR A 252 -3.53 -17.36 -0.40
CA TYR A 252 -2.17 -17.90 -0.42
C TYR A 252 -1.12 -16.82 -0.71
N VAL A 253 -1.42 -15.83 -1.55
CA VAL A 253 -0.55 -14.67 -1.81
C VAL A 253 -0.42 -13.86 -0.53
N MET A 254 -1.53 -13.64 0.18
CA MET A 254 -1.50 -12.97 1.48
C MET A 254 -0.62 -13.71 2.49
N LYS A 255 -0.69 -15.04 2.56
CA LYS A 255 0.19 -15.85 3.43
C LYS A 255 1.67 -15.70 3.05
N LEU A 256 1.98 -15.78 1.76
CA LEU A 256 3.35 -15.62 1.25
C LEU A 256 3.95 -14.25 1.61
N LEU A 257 3.18 -13.19 1.44
CA LEU A 257 3.60 -11.83 1.81
C LEU A 257 3.85 -11.66 3.32
N HIS A 258 3.24 -12.49 4.17
CA HIS A 258 3.52 -12.47 5.61
C HIS A 258 4.68 -13.38 6.03
N GLY A 259 5.20 -14.21 5.13
CA GLY A 259 6.27 -15.16 5.43
C GLY A 259 7.66 -14.52 5.59
N GLY A 260 7.87 -13.34 5.00
CA GLY A 260 9.11 -12.58 5.14
C GLY A 260 9.24 -11.93 6.51
N ASN A 261 10.19 -12.41 7.32
CA ASN A 261 10.48 -11.86 8.65
C ASN A 261 11.93 -11.33 8.76
N LYS A 262 12.68 -11.27 7.66
CA LYS A 262 14.01 -10.66 7.70
C LYS A 262 13.87 -9.16 7.93
N PRO A 263 14.65 -8.58 8.86
CA PRO A 263 14.68 -7.14 9.02
C PRO A 263 15.24 -6.50 7.74
N LEU A 264 14.56 -5.47 7.26
CA LEU A 264 14.93 -4.73 6.06
C LEU A 264 15.51 -3.38 6.45
N TYR A 265 16.53 -2.94 5.73
CA TYR A 265 17.23 -1.67 5.96
C TYR A 265 17.41 -0.93 4.65
N ILE A 266 17.44 0.39 4.71
CA ILE A 266 17.62 1.26 3.54
C ILE A 266 19.12 1.56 3.38
N PRO A 267 19.77 1.23 2.26
CA PRO A 267 21.18 1.54 2.06
C PRO A 267 21.43 3.06 1.93
N ALA A 268 22.71 3.45 1.89
CA ALA A 268 23.09 4.79 1.51
C ALA A 268 22.80 5.02 0.01
N ASN A 269 22.62 6.28 -0.40
CA ASN A 269 22.38 6.63 -1.79
C ASN A 269 23.48 6.08 -2.72
N GLY A 270 23.05 5.50 -3.85
CA GLY A 270 23.95 4.90 -4.85
C GLY A 270 24.50 3.52 -4.48
N GLN A 271 24.16 2.97 -3.31
CA GLN A 271 24.60 1.65 -2.87
C GLN A 271 23.43 0.67 -2.83
N ARG A 272 23.72 -0.59 -3.15
CA ARG A 272 22.80 -1.70 -2.87
C ARG A 272 23.11 -2.28 -1.50
N LEU A 273 22.09 -2.76 -0.80
CA LEU A 273 22.28 -3.36 0.51
C LEU A 273 22.99 -4.71 0.36
N ALA A 274 24.10 -4.89 1.07
CA ALA A 274 24.73 -6.20 1.18
C ALA A 274 23.84 -7.13 2.03
N PRO A 275 23.78 -8.45 1.75
CA PRO A 275 22.97 -9.38 2.52
C PRO A 275 23.29 -9.31 4.02
N GLY A 276 22.26 -9.07 4.86
CA GLY A 276 22.41 -8.97 6.31
C GLY A 276 23.00 -7.66 6.83
N ALA A 277 23.29 -6.68 5.95
CA ALA A 277 23.77 -5.38 6.38
C ALA A 277 22.68 -4.59 7.11
N VAL A 278 23.08 -3.93 8.18
CA VAL A 278 22.25 -3.03 8.99
C VAL A 278 22.64 -1.59 8.67
N THR A 279 21.65 -0.70 8.55
CA THR A 279 21.88 0.73 8.35
C THR A 279 21.09 1.55 9.36
N ASP A 280 21.25 2.87 9.30
CA ASP A 280 20.58 3.86 10.13
C ASP A 280 19.09 4.05 9.82
N THR A 281 18.52 3.32 8.86
CA THR A 281 17.10 3.40 8.53
C THR A 281 16.56 1.99 8.31
N LYS A 282 15.73 1.55 9.25
CA LYS A 282 15.04 0.26 9.23
C LYS A 282 13.67 0.42 8.58
N GLU A 283 13.24 -0.59 7.85
CA GLU A 283 11.92 -0.73 7.25
C GLU A 283 11.10 -1.77 8.03
N ASP A 284 9.90 -1.40 8.46
CA ASP A 284 8.99 -2.27 9.21
C ASP A 284 7.54 -2.15 8.71
N MET A 285 6.81 -3.26 8.79
CA MET A 285 5.36 -3.28 8.59
C MET A 285 4.63 -3.28 9.93
N MET A 286 3.55 -2.51 10.04
CA MET A 286 2.78 -2.37 11.27
C MET A 286 1.73 -3.48 11.39
N GLU A 287 1.59 -4.05 12.58
CA GLU A 287 0.59 -5.08 12.88
C GLU A 287 -0.75 -4.45 13.33
N ILE A 288 -1.43 -3.76 12.41
CA ILE A 288 -2.68 -3.03 12.73
C ILE A 288 -3.94 -3.90 12.69
N PHE A 289 -3.87 -5.11 12.11
CA PHE A 289 -5.04 -5.99 11.93
C PHE A 289 -5.02 -7.18 12.88
N GLN A 290 -5.20 -6.90 14.18
CA GLN A 290 -5.24 -7.92 15.23
C GLN A 290 -6.41 -8.90 15.07
N THR A 291 -7.54 -8.40 14.61
CA THR A 291 -8.76 -9.16 14.33
C THR A 291 -9.17 -9.05 12.86
N ASP A 292 -10.03 -9.96 12.41
CA ASP A 292 -10.71 -9.84 11.14
C ASP A 292 -11.98 -9.00 11.26
N VAL A 293 -12.71 -8.85 10.15
CA VAL A 293 -13.96 -8.08 10.08
C VAL A 293 -15.12 -8.72 10.87
N MET A 294 -14.95 -9.94 11.39
CA MET A 294 -15.89 -10.65 12.26
C MET A 294 -15.45 -10.65 13.73
N GLY A 295 -14.35 -9.94 14.05
CA GLY A 295 -13.77 -9.91 15.39
C GLY A 295 -12.96 -11.15 15.76
N GLN A 296 -12.71 -12.08 14.84
CA GLN A 296 -11.90 -13.25 15.11
C GLN A 296 -10.40 -12.89 15.09
N PRO A 297 -9.58 -13.46 15.99
CA PRO A 297 -8.16 -13.18 16.03
C PRO A 297 -7.45 -13.62 14.75
N ARG A 298 -6.47 -12.84 14.29
CA ARG A 298 -5.68 -13.14 13.10
C ARG A 298 -4.25 -13.54 13.44
N GLU A 299 -3.76 -14.55 12.73
CA GLU A 299 -2.34 -14.90 12.68
C GLU A 299 -1.53 -13.86 11.89
N HIS A 300 -2.03 -13.49 10.70
CA HIS A 300 -1.40 -12.52 9.80
C HIS A 300 -1.97 -11.12 10.00
N ARG A 301 -1.20 -10.24 10.65
CA ARG A 301 -1.67 -8.95 11.19
C ARG A 301 -1.18 -7.71 10.43
N LYS A 302 -0.26 -7.88 9.46
CA LYS A 302 0.39 -6.77 8.73
C LYS A 302 -0.47 -6.23 7.58
N LEU A 303 -1.05 -7.13 6.79
CA LEU A 303 -1.89 -6.79 5.63
C LEU A 303 -3.29 -7.41 5.71
N MET A 304 -4.30 -6.76 5.14
CA MET A 304 -5.64 -7.31 4.96
C MET A 304 -6.07 -7.25 3.49
N GLY A 305 -6.29 -8.42 2.89
CA GLY A 305 -6.79 -8.54 1.52
C GLY A 305 -8.31 -8.33 1.46
N ARG A 306 -8.76 -7.08 1.51
CA ARG A 306 -10.17 -6.67 1.37
C ARG A 306 -10.26 -5.30 0.71
N ARG A 307 -11.44 -4.98 0.18
CA ARG A 307 -11.78 -3.62 -0.24
C ARG A 307 -11.87 -2.72 0.99
N ASN A 308 -11.30 -1.53 0.86
CA ASN A 308 -11.26 -0.57 1.94
C ASN A 308 -11.09 0.86 1.37
N TYR A 309 -11.24 1.84 2.25
CA TYR A 309 -10.67 3.16 2.06
C TYR A 309 -9.98 3.59 3.36
N VAL A 310 -9.21 4.68 3.29
CA VAL A 310 -8.61 5.31 4.47
C VAL A 310 -9.21 6.69 4.69
N ALA A 311 -9.50 7.02 5.93
CA ALA A 311 -9.85 8.38 6.35
C ALA A 311 -8.64 8.98 7.06
N ILE A 312 -8.09 10.06 6.52
CA ILE A 312 -6.95 10.79 7.10
C ILE A 312 -7.48 12.09 7.68
N VAL A 313 -7.39 12.24 9.00
CA VAL A 313 -7.91 13.42 9.71
C VAL A 313 -6.77 14.14 10.41
N GLY A 314 -6.56 15.40 10.06
CA GLY A 314 -5.65 16.29 10.79
C GLY A 314 -6.29 16.72 12.11
N TYR A 315 -5.57 16.59 13.20
CA TYR A 315 -6.01 17.03 14.53
C TYR A 315 -4.86 17.67 15.31
N ASP A 316 -5.22 18.57 16.22
CA ASP A 316 -4.29 19.14 17.18
C ASP A 316 -4.20 18.18 18.38
N PRO A 317 -3.03 17.58 18.65
CA PRO A 317 -2.87 16.61 19.73
C PRO A 317 -3.16 17.20 21.12
N ASP A 318 -2.92 18.50 21.31
CA ASP A 318 -3.09 19.17 22.60
C ASP A 318 -4.59 19.43 22.89
N ASN A 319 -5.39 19.66 21.83
CA ASN A 319 -6.84 19.82 21.94
C ASN A 319 -7.59 18.50 22.16
N VAL A 320 -7.01 17.35 21.80
CA VAL A 320 -7.65 16.03 22.02
C VAL A 320 -7.43 15.54 23.44
N GLN A 321 -6.27 15.80 24.05
CA GLN A 321 -5.97 15.37 25.43
C GLN A 321 -6.86 16.06 26.48
N SER A 322 -7.33 17.27 26.20
CA SER A 322 -8.19 18.05 27.12
C SER A 322 -9.63 17.52 27.23
N ASN A 323 -10.11 16.70 26.29
CA ASN A 323 -11.50 16.20 26.29
C ASN A 323 -11.70 14.82 26.95
N TYR A 324 -10.63 14.05 27.22
CA TYR A 324 -10.71 12.72 27.86
C TYR A 324 -10.16 12.68 29.29
N GLY A 325 -9.61 13.79 29.79
CA GLY A 325 -9.25 13.94 31.20
C GLY A 325 -10.46 14.42 32.01
N LEU A 326 -10.70 13.79 33.16
CA LEU A 326 -11.52 14.34 34.25
C LEU A 326 -11.25 15.86 34.38
N MET A 327 -12.31 16.66 34.46
CA MET A 327 -12.25 18.09 34.75
C MET A 327 -11.24 18.36 35.88
N SER A 328 -10.04 18.80 35.53
CA SER A 328 -9.12 19.40 36.47
C SER A 328 -9.41 20.91 36.45
N PRO A 329 -9.60 21.58 37.58
CA PRO A 329 -9.93 22.99 37.61
C PRO A 329 -8.80 23.78 36.94
N SER A 330 -9.21 24.63 36.00
CA SER A 330 -8.39 25.59 35.26
C SER A 330 -7.38 26.33 36.12
N THR A 331 -6.09 26.22 35.78
CA THR A 331 -5.12 27.31 36.00
C THR A 331 -5.12 28.17 34.73
N PRO A 332 -5.60 29.42 34.77
CA PRO A 332 -5.52 30.31 33.62
C PRO A 332 -4.08 30.80 33.47
N GLY A 333 -3.46 30.50 32.34
CA GLY A 333 -2.22 31.16 31.91
C GLY A 333 -0.98 30.28 31.95
N MET A 334 -0.76 29.56 30.87
CA MET A 334 0.53 29.52 30.16
C MET A 334 0.24 29.04 28.74
N MET A 335 -0.25 29.96 27.89
CA MET A 335 -0.12 29.74 26.45
C MET A 335 1.37 29.74 26.18
N SER A 336 1.94 28.58 25.84
CA SER A 336 3.30 28.49 25.32
C SER A 336 3.35 29.26 24.02
N ALA A 337 3.72 30.53 24.10
CA ALA A 337 4.03 31.37 22.97
C ALA A 337 5.36 30.91 22.38
N SER A 338 5.35 29.97 21.43
CA SER A 338 6.57 29.64 20.68
C SER A 338 6.43 28.94 19.32
N SER A 339 5.24 28.62 18.80
CA SER A 339 5.11 28.20 17.40
C SER A 339 4.10 29.06 16.66
N ALA A 340 4.51 29.64 15.53
CA ALA A 340 3.64 30.48 14.69
C ALA A 340 2.41 29.72 14.14
N PHE A 341 2.41 28.39 14.24
CA PHE A 341 1.31 27.50 13.87
C PHE A 341 1.11 26.41 14.94
N PRO A 342 -0.15 26.02 15.26
CA PRO A 342 -0.42 24.89 16.15
C PRO A 342 0.10 23.58 15.53
N LYS A 343 0.56 22.65 16.36
CA LYS A 343 1.02 21.33 15.89
C LYS A 343 -0.17 20.56 15.32
N LEU A 344 0.05 19.88 14.19
CA LEU A 344 -0.95 19.06 13.54
C LEU A 344 -0.44 17.63 13.43
N SER A 345 -1.18 16.65 13.94
CA SER A 345 -0.94 15.22 13.70
C SER A 345 -2.01 14.67 12.78
N LEU A 346 -1.71 13.58 12.07
CA LEU A 346 -2.71 12.87 11.25
C LEU A 346 -3.13 11.59 11.95
N ALA A 347 -4.43 11.36 12.06
CA ALA A 347 -5.01 10.07 12.42
C ALA A 347 -5.50 9.38 11.15
N VAL A 348 -5.02 8.17 10.89
CA VAL A 348 -5.37 7.39 9.70
C VAL A 348 -6.20 6.18 10.12
N ASP A 349 -7.47 6.19 9.78
CA ASP A 349 -8.40 5.09 10.01
C ASP A 349 -8.58 4.27 8.72
N PHE A 350 -8.54 2.94 8.85
CA PHE A 350 -8.83 2.01 7.77
C PHE A 350 -10.26 1.51 7.88
N LEU A 351 -11.06 1.78 6.85
CA LEU A 351 -12.48 1.45 6.80
C LEU A 351 -12.62 0.26 5.85
N VAL A 352 -12.73 -0.94 6.42
CA VAL A 352 -12.65 -2.19 5.66
C VAL A 352 -14.03 -2.83 5.50
N GLN A 353 -14.33 -3.30 4.29
CA GLN A 353 -15.59 -3.97 3.97
C GLN A 353 -15.72 -5.33 4.69
N GLY A 354 -16.84 -5.56 5.36
CA GLY A 354 -17.23 -6.84 5.95
C GLY A 354 -17.63 -7.90 4.91
N GLU A 355 -18.25 -9.00 5.36
CA GLU A 355 -18.73 -10.07 4.46
C GLU A 355 -20.08 -9.75 3.82
N GLY A 356 -20.27 -10.24 2.59
CA GLY A 356 -21.50 -10.09 1.83
C GLY A 356 -21.64 -8.76 1.08
N ALA A 357 -22.64 -8.67 0.20
CA ALA A 357 -22.87 -7.50 -0.65
C ALA A 357 -23.18 -6.21 0.14
N TYR A 358 -23.71 -6.35 1.36
CA TYR A 358 -24.03 -5.27 2.29
C TYR A 358 -23.31 -5.42 3.63
N GLY A 359 -22.10 -6.00 3.60
CA GLY A 359 -21.31 -6.20 4.82
C GLY A 359 -21.06 -4.90 5.56
N ASN A 360 -21.11 -4.96 6.90
CA ASN A 360 -20.76 -3.83 7.76
C ASN A 360 -19.33 -3.33 7.48
N VAL A 361 -19.09 -2.04 7.67
CA VAL A 361 -17.73 -1.48 7.59
C VAL A 361 -17.07 -1.57 8.96
N VAL A 362 -15.88 -2.17 9.02
CA VAL A 362 -15.10 -2.31 10.26
C VAL A 362 -13.93 -1.34 10.22
N LYS A 363 -13.77 -0.57 11.30
CA LYS A 363 -12.69 0.40 11.47
C LYS A 363 -11.47 -0.27 12.13
N PHE A 364 -10.28 -0.04 11.56
CA PHE A 364 -8.99 -0.39 12.14
C PHE A 364 -8.10 0.86 12.26
N GLY A 365 -7.32 0.95 13.34
CA GLY A 365 -6.49 2.12 13.66
C GLY A 365 -7.03 2.93 14.86
N PRO A 366 -6.66 4.21 14.99
CA PRO A 366 -5.91 4.99 14.00
C PRO A 366 -4.41 4.66 13.98
N VAL A 367 -3.79 4.73 12.80
CA VAL A 367 -2.33 4.94 12.70
C VAL A 367 -2.07 6.43 12.88
N ILE A 368 -1.25 6.78 13.88
CA ILE A 368 -0.92 8.18 14.18
C ILE A 368 0.38 8.57 13.46
N VAL A 369 0.30 9.64 12.68
CA VAL A 369 1.43 10.27 12.01
C VAL A 369 1.68 11.63 12.68
N PRO A 370 2.67 11.74 13.58
CA PRO A 370 2.96 13.00 14.27
C PRO A 370 3.69 13.98 13.34
N SER A 371 3.47 15.29 13.58
CA SER A 371 4.32 16.34 13.02
C SER A 371 5.78 16.15 13.44
N LEU A 372 6.71 16.73 12.68
CA LEU A 372 8.11 16.84 13.12
C LEU A 372 8.28 18.04 14.06
N ASP A 373 9.05 17.83 15.12
CA ASP A 373 9.51 18.92 15.96
C ASP A 373 10.64 19.67 15.25
N PHE A 374 10.76 20.98 15.52
CA PHE A 374 11.81 21.79 14.92
C PHE A 374 13.21 21.31 15.37
N GLY A 375 14.07 20.95 14.42
CA GLY A 375 15.45 20.54 14.68
C GLY A 375 15.62 19.08 15.12
N ARG A 376 14.69 18.19 14.77
CA ARG A 376 14.77 16.74 15.01
C ARG A 376 14.66 15.91 13.74
#